data_AF-A0A915HVK9-F1
#
_entry.id   AF-A0A915HVK9-F1
#
_cell.length_a   1.000
_cell.length_b   1.000
_cell.length_c   1.000
_cell.angle_alpha   90.00
_cell.angle_beta   90.00
_cell.angle_gamma   90.00
#
_symmetry.space_group_name_H-M   'P 1'
#
loop_
_entity.id
_entity.type
_entity.pdbx_description
1 polymer ?
#
loop_
_entity_poly.entity_id
_entity_poly.type
_entity_poly.pdbx_seq_one_letter_code
_entity_poly.pdbx_strand_id
1 'polypeptide(L)'
;MRKILESKLEQLENRGDWHYLTEQMGMFSLINLDREQIRVLMNKYHIYMLNNGRISFTGLNSKNISYVADAIRDVLQNHRSQ
;
A
#
# COMPACT_ATOMS: atom_id res chain seq x y z
N MET A 1 6.35 3.08 11.55
CA MET A 1 5.97 2.31 10.35
C MET A 1 4.83 2.97 9.59
N ARG A 2 3.60 3.06 10.14
CA ARG A 2 2.45 3.72 9.47
C ARG A 2 2.75 5.11 8.87
N LYS A 3 3.28 6.04 9.68
CA LYS A 3 3.70 7.38 9.23
C LYS A 3 4.71 7.39 8.08
N ILE A 4 5.60 6.39 8.02
CA ILE A 4 6.60 6.30 6.94
C ILE A 4 5.92 5.86 5.64
N LEU A 5 4.94 4.96 5.72
CA LEU A 5 4.17 4.52 4.57
C LEU A 5 3.29 5.66 4.06
N GLU A 6 2.58 6.34 4.96
CA GLU A 6 1.78 7.54 4.67
C GLU A 6 2.65 8.61 3.98
N SER A 7 3.74 9.06 4.60
CA SER A 7 4.60 10.09 4.02
C SER A 7 5.17 9.73 2.65
N LYS A 8 5.46 8.45 2.39
CA LYS A 8 5.90 7.98 1.07
C LYS A 8 4.78 7.95 0.03
N LEU A 9 3.55 7.70 0.45
CA LEU A 9 2.39 7.67 -0.43
C LEU A 9 1.81 9.08 -0.65
N GLU A 10 1.94 10.00 0.30
CA GLU A 10 1.56 11.42 0.14
C GLU A 10 2.36 12.12 -0.98
N GLN A 11 3.59 11.66 -1.25
CA GLN A 11 4.36 12.12 -2.40
C GLN A 11 3.72 11.76 -3.75
N LEU A 12 2.68 10.92 -3.76
CA LEU A 12 1.83 10.68 -4.91
C LEU A 12 0.76 11.78 -5.00
N GLU A 13 1.20 12.95 -5.44
CA GLU A 13 0.29 14.03 -5.82
C GLU A 13 -0.79 13.45 -6.78
N ASN A 14 -2.07 13.69 -6.45
CA ASN A 14 -3.28 13.31 -7.21
C ASN A 14 -3.91 11.92 -7.01
N ARG A 15 -3.59 11.12 -5.97
CA ARG A 15 -4.21 9.79 -5.80
C ARG A 15 -4.98 9.50 -4.51
N GLY A 16 -5.20 10.52 -3.69
CA GLY A 16 -6.11 10.44 -2.55
C GLY A 16 -5.45 10.83 -1.24
N ASP A 17 -6.30 11.08 -0.25
CA ASP A 17 -5.89 11.35 1.12
C ASP A 17 -5.45 10.04 1.77
N TRP A 18 -4.19 9.94 2.21
CA TRP A 18 -3.62 8.76 2.84
C TRP A 18 -3.72 8.79 4.38
N HIS A 19 -4.32 9.84 4.94
CA HIS A 19 -4.39 10.06 6.38
C HIS A 19 -5.15 8.94 7.13
N TYR A 20 -6.06 8.25 6.44
CA TYR A 20 -6.75 7.08 7.00
C TYR A 20 -5.81 5.94 7.41
N LEU A 21 -4.58 5.87 6.86
CA LEU A 21 -3.57 4.87 7.25
C LEU A 21 -3.04 5.11 8.67
N THR A 22 -3.09 6.34 9.16
CA THR A 22 -2.65 6.74 10.50
C THR A 22 -3.80 6.98 11.46
N GLU A 23 -4.98 7.36 10.98
CA GLU A 23 -6.17 7.51 11.81
C GLU A 23 -6.70 6.18 12.36
N GLN A 24 -6.54 5.08 11.61
CA GLN A 24 -7.02 3.77 12.06
C GLN A 24 -6.06 3.13 13.09
N MET A 25 -6.53 3.00 14.33
CA MET A 25 -5.86 2.23 15.38
C MET A 25 -6.06 0.72 15.17
N GLY A 26 -4.97 -0.03 15.01
CA GLY A 26 -5.01 -1.50 14.92
C GLY A 26 -3.79 -2.13 14.24
N MET A 27 -3.87 -3.42 13.93
CA MET A 27 -2.82 -4.15 13.19
C MET A 27 -2.99 -4.07 11.66
N PHE A 28 -4.18 -3.69 11.19
CA PHE A 28 -4.55 -3.67 9.79
C PHE A 28 -5.04 -2.29 9.35
N SER A 29 -4.95 -2.00 8.06
CA SER A 29 -5.70 -0.92 7.39
C SER A 29 -6.19 -1.39 6.04
N LEU A 30 -7.25 -0.75 5.55
CA LEU A 30 -7.73 -0.92 4.18
C LEU A 30 -6.98 0.05 3.28
N ILE A 31 -6.35 -0.45 2.23
CA ILE A 31 -5.82 0.34 1.12
C ILE A 31 -6.80 0.15 -0.04
N ASN A 32 -7.19 1.22 -0.71
CA ASN A 32 -8.05 1.16 -1.89
C ASN A 32 -7.27 0.65 -3.10
N LEU A 33 -6.95 -0.65 -3.09
CA LEU A 33 -6.37 -1.38 -4.22
C LEU A 33 -7.41 -2.34 -4.78
N ASP A 34 -7.49 -2.39 -6.11
CA ASP A 34 -8.29 -3.39 -6.80
C ASP A 34 -7.60 -4.77 -6.82
N ARG A 35 -8.33 -5.80 -7.26
CA ARG A 35 -7.82 -7.18 -7.32
C ARG A 35 -6.66 -7.35 -8.31
N GLU A 36 -6.64 -6.61 -9.41
CA GLU A 36 -5.55 -6.69 -10.38
C GLU A 36 -4.26 -6.04 -9.84
N GLN A 37 -4.37 -4.89 -9.17
CA GLN A 37 -3.26 -4.25 -8.47
C GLN A 37 -2.68 -5.15 -7.38
N ILE A 38 -3.53 -5.81 -6.60
CA ILE A 38 -3.09 -6.79 -5.59
C ILE A 38 -2.38 -7.97 -6.26
N ARG A 39 -2.88 -8.44 -7.41
CA ARG A 39 -2.24 -9.51 -8.18
C ARG A 39 -0.87 -9.10 -8.72
N VAL A 40 -0.71 -7.85 -9.15
CA VAL A 40 0.61 -7.31 -9.57
C VAL A 40 1.56 -7.22 -8.37
N LEU A 41 1.11 -6.73 -7.22
CA LEU A 41 1.91 -6.72 -6.00
C LEU A 41 2.40 -8.14 -5.63
N MET A 42 1.54 -9.14 -5.78
CA MET A 42 1.90 -10.54 -5.52
C MET A 42 2.90 -11.08 -6.55
N ASN A 43 2.63 -10.92 -7.85
CA ASN A 43 3.41 -11.59 -8.91
C ASN A 43 4.73 -10.88 -9.24
N LYS A 44 4.74 -9.54 -9.23
CA LYS A 44 5.91 -8.72 -9.62
C LYS A 44 6.76 -8.35 -8.42
N TYR A 45 6.12 -8.07 -7.28
CA TYR A 45 6.80 -7.53 -6.09
C TYR A 45 6.87 -8.53 -4.94
N HIS A 46 6.26 -9.71 -5.05
CA HIS A 46 6.21 -10.72 -3.99
C HIS A 46 5.64 -10.16 -2.66
N ILE A 47 4.70 -9.22 -2.77
CA ILE A 47 3.99 -8.63 -1.64
C ILE A 47 2.61 -9.28 -1.56
N TYR A 48 2.39 -10.02 -0.47
CA TYR A 48 1.16 -10.78 -0.24
C TYR A 48 0.26 -10.01 0.74
N MET A 49 -0.95 -9.71 0.30
CA MET A 49 -1.98 -9.03 1.09
C MET A 49 -3.36 -9.62 0.82
N LEU A 50 -4.36 -9.25 1.63
CA LEU A 50 -5.72 -9.74 1.42
C LEU A 50 -6.31 -9.14 0.14
N ASN A 51 -7.08 -9.96 -0.60
CA ASN A 51 -7.70 -9.59 -1.88
C ASN A 51 -8.70 -8.42 -1.80
N ASN A 52 -9.03 -7.95 -0.61
CA ASN A 52 -9.88 -6.79 -0.35
C ASN A 52 -9.08 -5.52 -0.03
N GLY A 53 -7.77 -5.50 -0.27
CA GLY A 53 -6.93 -4.34 -0.02
C GLY A 53 -6.48 -4.19 1.43
N ARG A 54 -6.81 -5.12 2.34
CA ARG A 54 -6.33 -5.06 3.73
C ARG A 54 -4.84 -5.40 3.83
N ILE A 55 -4.07 -4.44 4.34
CA ILE A 55 -2.64 -4.61 4.66
C ILE A 55 -2.45 -4.92 6.14
N SER A 56 -1.50 -5.79 6.47
CA SER A 56 -1.02 -5.99 7.85
C SER A 56 0.27 -5.21 8.08
N PHE A 57 0.28 -4.32 9.07
CA PHE A 57 1.49 -3.56 9.41
C PHE A 57 2.53 -4.37 10.18
N THR A 58 2.16 -5.53 10.73
CA THR A 58 3.09 -6.39 11.48
C THR A 58 4.20 -6.97 10.60
N GLY A 59 3.95 -7.11 9.29
CA GLY A 59 4.96 -7.55 8.32
C GLY A 59 5.90 -6.44 7.86
N LEU A 60 5.63 -5.18 8.23
CA LEU A 60 6.43 -4.03 7.81
C LEU A 60 7.47 -3.67 8.87
N ASN A 61 8.71 -3.52 8.42
CA ASN A 61 9.84 -3.07 9.23
C ASN A 61 10.68 -2.05 8.44
N SER A 62 11.62 -1.38 9.12
CA SER A 62 12.41 -0.30 8.50
C SER A 62 13.23 -0.74 7.28
N LYS A 63 13.45 -2.06 7.09
CA LYS A 63 14.20 -2.59 5.95
C LYS A 63 13.33 -2.78 4.71
N ASN A 64 12.04 -3.11 4.87
CA ASN A 64 11.15 -3.42 3.75
C ASN A 64 10.11 -2.33 3.43
N ILE A 65 9.86 -1.40 4.35
CA ILE A 65 8.78 -0.41 4.16
C ILE A 65 8.96 0.47 2.93
N SER A 66 10.20 0.84 2.60
CA SER A 66 10.49 1.61 1.38
C SER A 66 10.11 0.82 0.13
N TYR A 67 10.50 -0.46 0.07
CA TYR A 67 10.19 -1.34 -1.05
C TYR A 67 8.67 -1.53 -1.22
N VAL A 68 7.96 -1.76 -0.11
CA VAL A 68 6.50 -1.93 -0.14
C VAL A 68 5.80 -0.65 -0.59
N ALA A 69 6.23 0.51 -0.09
CA ALA A 69 5.68 1.79 -0.52
C ALA A 69 5.91 2.06 -2.01
N ASP A 70 7.12 1.78 -2.52
CA ASP A 70 7.46 1.94 -3.93
C ASP A 70 6.66 0.99 -4.84
N ALA A 71 6.40 -0.24 -4.38
CA ALA A 71 5.57 -1.20 -5.09
C ALA A 71 4.09 -0.77 -5.13
N ILE A 72 3.54 -0.31 -3.99
CA ILE A 72 2.18 0.23 -3.92
C ILE A 72 2.05 1.44 -4.86
N ARG A 73 3.05 2.32 -4.87
CA ARG A 73 3.12 3.44 -5.81
C ARG A 73 3.07 2.98 -7.26
N ASP A 74 3.89 2.01 -7.64
CA ASP A 74 3.95 1.52 -9.02
C ASP A 74 2.59 0.97 -9.47
N VAL A 75 1.93 0.16 -8.65
CA VAL A 75 0.63 -0.41 -9.03
C VAL A 75 -0.47 0.64 -9.11
N LEU A 76 -0.45 1.63 -8.24
CA LEU A 76 -1.40 2.74 -8.32
C LEU A 76 -1.18 3.52 -9.62
N GLN A 77 0.06 3.87 -9.96
CA GLN A 77 0.35 4.70 -11.14
C GLN A 77 0.11 3.96 -12.47
N ASN A 78 0.59 2.71 -12.57
CA ASN A 78 0.73 2.00 -13.84
C ASN A 78 -0.38 0.98 -14.12
N HIS A 79 -1.18 0.60 -13.11
CA HIS A 79 -2.24 -0.39 -13.24
C HIS A 79 -3.58 0.21 -12.82
N ARG A 80 -4.19 0.98 -13.72
CA ARG A 80 -5.57 1.46 -13.58
C ARG A 80 -6.53 0.33 -13.94
N SER A 81 -7.41 -0.05 -13.03
CA SER A 81 -8.68 -0.67 -13.41
C SER A 81 -9.46 0.35 -14.24
N GLN A 82 -9.88 -0.08 -15.44
CA GLN A 82 -10.80 0.68 -16.30
C GLN A 82 -12.19 0.76 -15.67
#